data_AF-A0A844T3B8-F1
#
_entry.id   AF-A0A844T3B8-F1
#
_cell.length_a   1.000
_cell.length_b   1.000
_cell.length_c   1.000
_cell.angle_alpha   90.00
_cell.angle_beta   90.00
_cell.angle_gamma   90.00
#
_symmetry.space_group_name_H-M   'P 1'
#
loop_
_entity.id
_entity.type
_entity.pdbx_description
1 polymer ?
#
loop_
_entity_poly.entity_id
_entity_poly.type
_entity_poly.pdbx_seq_one_letter_code
_entity_poly.pdbx_strand_id
1 'polypeptide(L)'
;MSWRKDQGRAERGYHHGNLKEALLQAALDLISKKGPAGFTFADAARMAGVSPAAPYRHFRDRDELIASIAQRGFEQFESLLTQAWDDGRPDTVTAFERVGKAYLAFAREEPAFYSAMFESGLPVDSNPTLMAASERAFAIIRAAAERLAALAPPGMPRPPAMMMALHIWAMSHGVASLFGRGDAARRKLPMSPEDLLEAEVLIYLRGLGFPTDRRPGTAAADDKPAGPWGKPK
;
A
#
# COMPACT_ATOMS: atom_id res chain seq x y z
N MET A 1 53.59 26.02 30.05
CA MET A 1 52.40 26.68 29.46
C MET A 1 52.64 26.75 27.96
N SER A 2 51.81 26.33 27.01
CA SER A 2 50.40 25.95 26.93
C SER A 2 50.27 25.02 25.71
N TRP A 3 49.62 23.86 25.86
CA TRP A 3 49.27 22.96 24.76
C TRP A 3 47.96 23.44 24.11
N ARG A 4 47.98 23.73 22.81
CA ARG A 4 46.76 24.02 22.04
C ARG A 4 46.01 22.71 21.78
N LYS A 5 44.81 22.59 22.35
CA LYS A 5 43.88 21.49 22.08
C LYS A 5 43.30 21.65 20.68
N ASP A 6 43.48 20.61 19.89
CA ASP A 6 42.79 20.35 18.63
C ASP A 6 41.27 20.24 18.90
N GLN A 7 40.46 20.97 18.12
CA GLN A 7 39.02 20.93 18.25
C GLN A 7 38.50 19.66 17.58
N GLY A 8 38.28 18.63 18.40
CA GLY A 8 37.56 17.43 18.02
C GLY A 8 36.20 17.80 17.43
N ARG A 9 36.05 17.52 16.13
CA ARG A 9 34.79 17.50 15.39
C ARG A 9 33.79 16.68 16.20
N ALA A 10 32.74 17.33 16.68
CA ALA A 10 31.67 16.69 17.44
C ALA A 10 31.12 15.51 16.63
N GLU A 11 31.43 14.29 17.07
CA GLU A 11 30.74 13.09 16.64
C GLU A 11 29.28 13.28 17.01
N ARG A 12 28.45 13.44 15.98
CA ARG A 12 26.99 13.46 16.11
C ARG A 12 26.61 12.15 16.78
N GLY A 13 26.27 12.22 18.07
CA GLY A 13 25.82 11.08 18.86
C GLY A 13 24.61 10.46 18.20
N TYR A 14 24.84 9.38 17.45
CA TYR A 14 23.77 8.49 17.02
C TYR A 14 23.20 7.84 18.28
N HIS A 15 21.89 7.96 18.44
CA HIS A 15 21.16 7.49 19.60
C HIS A 15 21.42 6.00 19.88
N HIS A 16 22.36 5.68 20.79
CA HIS A 16 22.54 4.33 21.34
C HIS A 16 21.33 3.83 22.16
N GLY A 17 20.27 4.63 22.28
CA GLY A 17 19.09 4.30 23.08
C GLY A 17 18.13 3.29 22.44
N ASN A 18 18.20 3.05 21.13
CA ASN A 18 17.31 2.07 20.50
C ASN A 18 17.98 1.32 19.34
N LEU A 19 18.83 0.37 19.67
CA LEU A 19 19.49 -0.52 18.71
C LEU A 19 18.49 -1.23 17.79
N LYS A 20 17.31 -1.60 18.30
CA LYS A 20 16.24 -2.20 17.49
C LYS A 20 15.81 -1.26 16.36
N GLU A 21 15.56 0.01 16.65
CA GLU A 21 15.22 1.01 15.62
C GLU A 21 16.37 1.28 14.66
N ALA A 22 17.61 1.36 15.17
CA ALA A 22 18.77 1.55 14.30
C ALA A 22 18.92 0.41 13.28
N LEU A 23 18.66 -0.84 13.69
CA LEU A 23 18.68 -2.00 12.79
C LEU A 23 17.53 -1.99 11.79
N LEU A 24 16.33 -1.60 12.22
CA LEU A 24 15.18 -1.48 11.32
C LEU A 24 15.41 -0.40 10.27
N GLN A 25 15.92 0.77 10.66
CA GLN A 25 16.25 1.84 9.71
C GLN A 25 17.36 1.43 8.76
N ALA A 26 18.43 0.81 9.27
CA ALA A 26 19.51 0.29 8.44
C ALA A 26 19.02 -0.74 7.42
N ALA A 27 18.12 -1.64 7.82
CA ALA A 27 17.53 -2.61 6.92
C ALA A 27 16.58 -1.97 5.90
N LEU A 28 15.74 -1.00 6.28
CA LEU A 28 14.92 -0.24 5.33
C LEU A 28 15.77 0.45 4.26
N ASP A 29 16.88 1.07 4.66
CA ASP A 29 17.83 1.70 3.74
C ASP A 29 18.47 0.66 2.80
N LEU A 30 18.80 -0.54 3.31
CA LEU A 30 19.34 -1.62 2.49
C LEU A 30 18.31 -2.18 1.50
N ILE A 31 17.07 -2.39 1.95
CA ILE A 31 15.96 -2.85 1.11
C ILE A 31 15.71 -1.83 -0.02
N SER A 32 15.76 -0.53 0.29
CA SER A 32 15.56 0.53 -0.71
C SER A 32 16.58 0.48 -1.86
N LYS A 33 17.81 0.05 -1.56
CA LYS A 33 18.95 0.05 -2.49
C LYS A 33 19.16 -1.29 -3.20
N LYS A 34 18.91 -2.40 -2.51
CA LYS A 34 19.31 -3.75 -2.95
C LYS A 34 18.13 -4.72 -3.02
N GLY A 35 16.93 -4.30 -2.63
CA GLY A 35 15.80 -5.18 -2.41
C GLY A 35 15.94 -6.05 -1.14
N PRO A 36 14.87 -6.75 -0.75
CA PRO A 36 14.80 -7.50 0.51
C PRO A 36 15.73 -8.72 0.52
N ALA A 37 16.01 -9.31 -0.64
CA ALA A 37 16.96 -10.41 -0.77
C ALA A 37 18.43 -9.95 -0.88
N GLY A 38 18.68 -8.65 -1.07
CA GLY A 38 20.00 -8.12 -1.46
C GLY A 38 20.93 -7.74 -0.30
N PHE A 39 20.57 -8.07 0.95
CA PHE A 39 21.41 -7.77 2.10
C PHE A 39 21.49 -8.93 3.10
N THR A 40 22.59 -8.97 3.84
CA THR A 40 22.81 -9.91 4.95
C THR A 40 22.55 -9.24 6.29
N PHE A 41 22.31 -10.02 7.35
CA PHE A 41 22.15 -9.48 8.69
C PHE A 41 23.38 -8.69 9.18
N ALA A 42 24.57 -9.12 8.76
CA ALA A 42 25.83 -8.41 9.00
C ALA A 42 25.90 -7.06 8.27
N ASP A 43 25.31 -6.93 7.08
CA ASP A 43 25.22 -5.64 6.39
C ASP A 43 24.37 -4.64 7.18
N ALA A 44 23.26 -5.09 7.77
CA ALA A 44 22.41 -4.26 8.61
C ALA A 44 23.14 -3.82 9.89
N ALA A 45 23.88 -4.73 10.54
CA ALA A 45 24.72 -4.42 11.70
C ALA A 45 25.77 -3.35 11.39
N ARG A 46 26.50 -3.55 10.28
CA ARG A 46 27.54 -2.61 9.82
C ARG A 46 26.93 -1.25 9.48
N MET A 47 25.79 -1.23 8.81
CA MET A 47 25.10 0.01 8.44
C MET A 47 24.53 0.74 9.66
N ALA A 48 24.09 0.03 10.70
CA ALA A 48 23.70 0.60 11.98
C ALA A 48 24.88 1.03 12.87
N GLY A 49 26.14 0.82 12.42
CA GLY A 49 27.33 1.23 13.16
C GLY A 49 27.61 0.41 14.42
N VAL A 50 27.16 -0.85 14.46
CA VAL A 50 27.32 -1.73 15.63
C VAL A 50 28.15 -2.98 15.33
N SER A 51 28.57 -3.68 16.37
CA SER A 51 29.29 -4.95 16.22
C SER A 51 28.40 -6.02 15.58
N PRO A 52 28.98 -7.00 14.85
CA PRO A 52 28.21 -8.08 14.22
C PRO A 52 27.34 -8.91 15.19
N ALA A 53 27.72 -8.96 16.47
CA ALA A 53 26.99 -9.70 17.50
C ALA A 53 25.82 -8.91 18.12
N ALA A 54 25.82 -7.58 18.03
CA ALA A 54 24.81 -6.74 18.68
C ALA A 54 23.36 -6.98 18.21
N PRO A 55 23.07 -7.22 16.91
CA PRO A 55 21.71 -7.44 16.43
C PRO A 55 21.00 -8.66 17.02
N TYR A 56 21.77 -9.71 17.38
CA TYR A 56 21.23 -10.97 17.93
C TYR A 56 20.51 -10.80 19.27
N ARG A 57 20.67 -9.64 19.93
CA ARG A 57 19.91 -9.30 21.15
C ARG A 57 18.46 -8.87 20.86
N HIS A 58 18.12 -8.60 19.61
CA HIS A 58 16.82 -8.07 19.18
C HIS A 58 16.15 -8.90 18.10
N PHE A 59 16.92 -9.54 17.23
CA PHE A 59 16.43 -10.40 16.16
C PHE A 59 17.32 -11.63 16.05
N ARG A 60 16.73 -12.81 15.96
CA ARG A 60 17.40 -14.10 15.79
C ARG A 60 18.16 -14.17 14.48
N ASP A 61 17.60 -13.60 13.42
CA ASP A 61 18.14 -13.65 12.07
C ASP A 61 17.60 -12.49 11.20
N ARG A 62 18.00 -12.50 9.92
CA ARG A 62 17.54 -11.54 8.91
C ARG A 62 16.03 -11.62 8.68
N ASP A 63 15.47 -12.82 8.74
CA ASP A 63 14.07 -13.04 8.38
C ASP A 63 13.15 -12.51 9.49
N GLU A 64 13.53 -12.63 10.76
CA GLU A 64 12.83 -11.98 11.87
C GLU A 64 12.92 -10.45 11.78
N LEU A 65 14.06 -9.91 11.35
CA LEU A 65 14.22 -8.47 11.10
C LEU A 65 13.27 -8.01 9.99
N ILE A 66 13.22 -8.71 8.85
CA ILE A 66 12.33 -8.39 7.74
C ILE A 66 10.86 -8.57 8.15
N ALA A 67 10.51 -9.61 8.90
CA ALA A 67 9.16 -9.83 9.42
C ALA A 67 8.71 -8.67 10.32
N SER A 68 9.60 -8.15 11.16
CA SER A 68 9.33 -6.96 11.98
C SER A 68 9.15 -5.69 11.15
N ILE A 69 9.85 -5.55 10.02
CA ILE A 69 9.66 -4.43 9.08
C ILE A 69 8.32 -4.58 8.36
N ALA A 70 8.02 -5.77 7.84
CA ALA A 70 6.78 -6.08 7.16
C ALA A 70 5.57 -5.86 8.06
N GLN A 71 5.65 -6.25 9.34
CA GLN A 71 4.59 -5.99 10.32
C GLN A 71 4.31 -4.48 10.44
N ARG A 72 5.35 -3.65 10.63
CA ARG A 72 5.20 -2.18 10.69
C ARG A 72 4.69 -1.60 9.37
N GLY A 73 5.09 -2.19 8.25
CA GLY A 73 4.58 -1.84 6.93
C GLY A 73 3.08 -2.08 6.85
N PHE A 74 2.60 -3.26 7.24
CA PHE A 74 1.17 -3.58 7.29
C PHE A 74 0.39 -2.70 8.26
N GLU A 75 0.95 -2.34 9.42
CA GLU A 75 0.30 -1.42 10.38
C GLU A 75 0.14 0.00 9.80
N GLN A 76 1.17 0.52 9.12
CA GLN A 76 1.09 1.81 8.42
C GLN A 76 0.12 1.76 7.24
N PHE A 77 0.17 0.66 6.50
CA PHE A 77 -0.71 0.41 5.35
C PHE A 77 -2.18 0.31 5.76
N GLU A 78 -2.48 -0.45 6.83
CA GLU A 78 -3.79 -0.54 7.47
C GLU A 78 -4.31 0.86 7.82
N SER A 79 -3.50 1.69 8.48
CA SER A 79 -3.89 3.05 8.86
C SER A 79 -4.24 3.90 7.65
N LEU A 80 -3.42 3.85 6.60
CA LEU A 80 -3.64 4.62 5.38
C LEU A 80 -4.90 4.17 4.64
N LEU A 81 -5.10 2.85 4.48
CA LEU A 81 -6.30 2.31 3.83
C LEU A 81 -7.56 2.63 4.64
N THR A 82 -7.48 2.58 5.97
CA THR A 82 -8.60 2.91 6.86
C THR A 82 -9.02 4.37 6.69
N GLN A 83 -8.05 5.29 6.67
CA GLN A 83 -8.30 6.72 6.45
C GLN A 83 -8.87 6.97 5.06
N ALA A 84 -8.37 6.29 4.03
CA ALA A 84 -8.88 6.42 2.67
C ALA A 84 -10.32 5.92 2.53
N TRP A 85 -10.63 4.79 3.20
CA TRP A 85 -11.94 4.19 3.22
C TRP A 85 -12.98 5.06 3.92
N ASP A 86 -12.63 5.64 5.08
CA ASP A 86 -13.48 6.58 5.83
C ASP A 86 -14.94 6.12 6.01
N ASP A 87 -15.11 4.84 6.34
CA ASP A 87 -16.42 4.18 6.45
C ASP A 87 -17.34 4.41 5.22
N GLY A 88 -16.75 4.39 4.02
CA GLY A 88 -17.48 4.50 2.77
C GLY A 88 -18.05 5.90 2.47
N ARG A 89 -17.56 6.97 3.13
CA ARG A 89 -18.05 8.34 2.92
C ARG A 89 -17.33 9.08 1.78
N PRO A 90 -17.94 10.11 1.15
CA PRO A 90 -19.36 10.46 1.24
C PRO A 90 -20.26 9.44 0.55
N ASP A 91 -19.71 8.67 -0.39
CA ASP A 91 -20.35 7.53 -1.04
C ASP A 91 -19.33 6.39 -1.22
N THR A 92 -19.84 5.16 -1.26
CA THR A 92 -19.04 3.94 -1.31
C THR A 92 -18.10 3.90 -2.51
N VAL A 93 -18.53 4.35 -3.69
CA VAL A 93 -17.72 4.27 -4.92
C VAL A 93 -16.54 5.23 -4.83
N THR A 94 -16.78 6.47 -4.42
CA THR A 94 -15.72 7.46 -4.21
C THR A 94 -14.75 7.01 -3.11
N ALA A 95 -15.25 6.46 -2.00
CA ALA A 95 -14.39 5.91 -0.95
C ALA A 95 -13.54 4.73 -1.44
N PHE A 96 -14.13 3.87 -2.27
CA PHE A 96 -13.45 2.73 -2.86
C PHE A 96 -12.30 3.14 -3.79
N GLU A 97 -12.52 4.15 -4.65
CA GLU A 97 -11.46 4.73 -5.48
C GLU A 97 -10.32 5.32 -4.63
N ARG A 98 -10.64 5.97 -3.50
CA ARG A 98 -9.60 6.48 -2.59
C ARG A 98 -8.77 5.37 -1.98
N VAL A 99 -9.36 4.23 -1.65
CA VAL A 99 -8.61 3.04 -1.16
C VAL A 99 -7.61 2.57 -2.22
N GLY A 100 -8.00 2.51 -3.50
CA GLY A 100 -7.08 2.19 -4.60
C GLY A 100 -5.95 3.21 -4.73
N LYS A 101 -6.25 4.52 -4.69
CA LYS A 101 -5.23 5.58 -4.73
C LYS A 101 -4.27 5.52 -3.54
N ALA A 102 -4.79 5.24 -2.35
CA ALA A 102 -3.99 5.04 -1.13
C ALA A 102 -3.07 3.81 -1.24
N TYR A 103 -3.54 2.73 -1.87
CA TYR A 103 -2.71 1.56 -2.17
C TYR A 103 -1.49 1.96 -3.00
N LEU A 104 -1.70 2.65 -4.12
CA LEU A 104 -0.64 3.09 -5.03
C LEU A 104 0.30 4.11 -4.37
N ALA A 105 -0.27 5.03 -3.58
CA ALA A 105 0.51 6.01 -2.82
C ALA A 105 1.48 5.32 -1.85
N PHE A 106 1.02 4.32 -1.09
CA PHE A 106 1.89 3.56 -0.19
C PHE A 106 3.03 2.85 -0.95
N ALA A 107 2.72 2.19 -2.06
CA ALA A 107 3.73 1.51 -2.87
C ALA A 107 4.81 2.47 -3.41
N ARG A 108 4.41 3.70 -3.74
CA ARG A 108 5.30 4.75 -4.25
C ARG A 108 6.12 5.43 -3.15
N GLU A 109 5.47 5.80 -2.05
CA GLU A 109 6.04 6.64 -0.99
C GLU A 109 6.84 5.81 0.02
N GLU A 110 6.43 4.55 0.24
CA GLU A 110 7.06 3.63 1.18
C GLU A 110 7.59 2.35 0.49
N PRO A 111 8.42 2.45 -0.57
CA PRO A 111 8.79 1.31 -1.41
C PRO A 111 9.65 0.28 -0.67
N ALA A 112 10.35 0.66 0.40
CA ALA A 112 11.08 -0.29 1.24
C ALA A 112 10.13 -1.15 2.09
N PHE A 113 9.10 -0.55 2.70
CA PHE A 113 8.07 -1.29 3.41
C PHE A 113 7.25 -2.17 2.47
N TYR A 114 6.80 -1.62 1.34
CA TYR A 114 6.04 -2.37 0.33
C TYR A 114 6.78 -3.65 -0.10
N SER A 115 8.08 -3.54 -0.35
CA SER A 115 8.91 -4.67 -0.76
C SER A 115 9.18 -5.67 0.38
N ALA A 116 9.33 -5.19 1.62
CA ALA A 116 9.39 -6.09 2.78
C ALA A 116 8.10 -6.92 2.94
N MET A 117 6.94 -6.28 2.72
CA MET A 117 5.61 -6.89 2.85
C MET A 117 5.31 -7.91 1.74
N PHE A 118 5.60 -7.56 0.48
CA PHE A 118 5.10 -8.33 -0.67
C PHE A 118 6.19 -9.01 -1.51
N GLU A 119 7.45 -8.61 -1.39
CA GLU A 119 8.55 -9.06 -2.28
C GLU A 119 9.66 -9.81 -1.53
N SER A 120 9.58 -9.93 -0.20
CA SER A 120 10.62 -10.56 0.62
C SER A 120 10.71 -12.08 0.49
N GLY A 121 9.65 -12.72 -0.01
CA GLY A 121 9.52 -14.18 -0.06
C GLY A 121 9.30 -14.84 1.30
N LEU A 122 9.13 -14.05 2.38
CA LEU A 122 8.79 -14.58 3.68
C LEU A 122 7.31 -14.95 3.76
N PRO A 123 6.97 -16.17 4.19
CA PRO A 123 5.59 -16.52 4.49
C PRO A 123 5.04 -15.61 5.59
N VAL A 124 3.87 -15.02 5.35
CA VAL A 124 3.22 -14.11 6.32
C VAL A 124 2.83 -14.84 7.61
N ASP A 125 2.60 -16.16 7.53
CA ASP A 125 2.29 -17.06 8.65
C ASP A 125 3.53 -17.47 9.47
N SER A 126 4.74 -17.09 9.05
CA SER A 126 5.97 -17.34 9.81
C SER A 126 6.01 -16.61 11.15
N ASN A 127 5.20 -15.57 11.31
CA ASN A 127 5.05 -14.81 12.55
C ASN A 127 3.57 -14.44 12.80
N PRO A 128 2.98 -14.83 13.94
CA PRO A 128 1.57 -14.54 14.24
C PRO A 128 1.22 -13.04 14.26
N THR A 129 2.12 -12.16 14.69
CA THR A 129 1.86 -10.71 14.71
C THR A 129 1.92 -10.10 13.32
N LEU A 130 2.79 -10.63 12.45
CA LEU A 130 2.83 -10.28 11.03
C LEU A 130 1.55 -10.72 10.32
N MET A 131 1.12 -11.97 10.53
CA MET A 131 -0.15 -12.49 10.00
C MET A 131 -1.32 -11.58 10.41
N ALA A 132 -1.46 -11.30 11.70
CA ALA A 132 -2.56 -10.48 12.20
C ALA A 132 -2.54 -9.06 11.59
N ALA A 133 -1.37 -8.46 11.39
CA ALA A 133 -1.27 -7.14 10.75
C ALA A 133 -1.68 -7.19 9.27
N SER A 134 -1.24 -8.21 8.53
CA SER A 134 -1.63 -8.44 7.14
C SER A 134 -3.13 -8.63 6.99
N GLU A 135 -3.74 -9.46 7.85
CA GLU A 135 -5.19 -9.71 7.84
C GLU A 135 -6.00 -8.45 8.12
N ARG A 136 -5.59 -7.61 9.07
CA ARG A 136 -6.28 -6.33 9.34
C ARG A 136 -6.20 -5.37 8.16
N ALA A 137 -5.04 -5.24 7.52
CA ALA A 137 -4.91 -4.41 6.33
C ALA A 137 -5.81 -4.92 5.18
N PHE A 138 -5.83 -6.23 4.93
CA PHE A 138 -6.69 -6.84 3.92
C PHE A 138 -8.18 -6.72 4.26
N ALA A 139 -8.55 -6.74 5.54
CA ALA A 139 -9.94 -6.59 5.98
C ALA A 139 -10.56 -5.25 5.53
N ILE A 140 -9.77 -4.19 5.34
CA ILE A 140 -10.25 -2.92 4.79
C ILE A 140 -10.70 -3.09 3.34
N ILE A 141 -9.89 -3.76 2.50
CA ILE A 141 -10.23 -4.04 1.10
C ILE A 141 -11.46 -4.94 1.03
N ARG A 142 -11.53 -5.97 1.90
CA ARG A 142 -12.69 -6.85 2.01
C ARG A 142 -13.97 -6.09 2.39
N ALA A 143 -13.91 -5.24 3.42
CA ALA A 143 -15.05 -4.44 3.85
C ALA A 143 -15.54 -3.49 2.75
N ALA A 144 -14.60 -2.88 2.01
CA ALA A 144 -14.91 -2.03 0.88
C ALA A 144 -15.63 -2.80 -0.25
N ALA A 145 -15.15 -4.01 -0.58
CA ALA A 145 -15.79 -4.89 -1.54
C ALA A 145 -17.16 -5.39 -1.09
N GLU A 146 -17.35 -5.70 0.20
CA GLU A 146 -18.64 -6.11 0.78
C GLU A 146 -19.67 -4.98 0.69
N ARG A 147 -19.29 -3.75 1.04
CA ARG A 147 -20.20 -2.59 0.95
C ARG A 147 -20.52 -2.24 -0.50
N LEU A 148 -19.56 -2.37 -1.40
CA LEU A 148 -19.80 -2.23 -2.83
C LEU A 148 -20.77 -3.30 -3.32
N ALA A 149 -20.55 -4.57 -2.97
CA ALA A 149 -21.44 -5.66 -3.32
C ALA A 149 -22.88 -5.44 -2.81
N ALA A 150 -23.06 -4.80 -1.65
CA ALA A 150 -24.38 -4.48 -1.11
C ALA A 150 -25.14 -3.38 -1.90
N LEU A 151 -24.44 -2.54 -2.69
CA LEU A 151 -25.07 -1.49 -3.48
C LEU A 151 -25.65 -1.97 -4.81
N ALA A 152 -25.22 -3.12 -5.33
CA ALA A 152 -25.63 -3.49 -6.68
C ALA A 152 -27.07 -4.02 -6.74
N PRO A 153 -27.80 -3.76 -7.85
CA PRO A 153 -29.23 -4.05 -7.97
C PRO A 153 -29.59 -5.52 -7.68
N PRO A 154 -30.77 -5.80 -7.12
CA PRO A 154 -31.26 -7.17 -6.95
C PRO A 154 -31.28 -7.94 -8.27
N GLY A 155 -30.92 -9.23 -8.23
CA GLY A 155 -31.01 -10.13 -9.39
C GLY A 155 -29.85 -10.04 -10.39
N MET A 156 -28.87 -9.16 -10.18
CA MET A 156 -27.68 -9.08 -11.02
C MET A 156 -26.57 -10.04 -10.53
N PRO A 157 -26.16 -11.05 -11.33
CA PRO A 157 -25.14 -12.01 -10.95
C PRO A 157 -23.81 -11.32 -10.63
N ARG A 158 -23.18 -11.71 -9.53
CA ARG A 158 -21.85 -11.21 -9.13
C ARG A 158 -21.06 -12.28 -8.38
N PRO A 159 -19.71 -12.22 -8.42
CA PRO A 159 -18.88 -13.05 -7.56
C PRO A 159 -19.15 -12.75 -6.07
N PRO A 160 -18.83 -13.69 -5.16
CA PRO A 160 -18.77 -13.41 -3.73
C PRO A 160 -17.87 -12.20 -3.42
N ALA A 161 -18.19 -11.45 -2.37
CA ALA A 161 -17.44 -10.24 -1.99
C ALA A 161 -15.93 -10.52 -1.76
N MET A 162 -15.58 -11.71 -1.26
CA MET A 162 -14.19 -12.14 -1.15
C MET A 162 -13.48 -12.21 -2.51
N MET A 163 -14.12 -12.79 -3.54
CA MET A 163 -13.55 -12.80 -4.89
C MET A 163 -13.40 -11.38 -5.44
N MET A 164 -14.38 -10.51 -5.17
CA MET A 164 -14.29 -9.10 -5.56
C MET A 164 -13.09 -8.41 -4.89
N ALA A 165 -12.90 -8.59 -3.58
CA ALA A 165 -11.76 -8.06 -2.85
C ALA A 165 -10.41 -8.55 -3.43
N LEU A 166 -10.33 -9.84 -3.79
CA LEU A 166 -9.15 -10.43 -4.41
C LEU A 166 -8.86 -9.86 -5.81
N HIS A 167 -9.88 -9.63 -6.64
CA HIS A 167 -9.68 -9.00 -7.95
C HIS A 167 -9.12 -7.58 -7.81
N ILE A 168 -9.67 -6.81 -6.86
CA ILE A 168 -9.29 -5.43 -6.60
C ILE A 168 -7.86 -5.36 -6.05
N TRP A 169 -7.54 -6.26 -5.13
CA TRP A 169 -6.17 -6.40 -4.64
C TRP A 169 -5.23 -6.77 -5.79
N ALA A 170 -5.59 -7.74 -6.64
CA ALA A 170 -4.78 -8.14 -7.79
C ALA A 170 -4.54 -6.99 -8.79
N MET A 171 -5.56 -6.20 -9.13
CA MET A 171 -5.43 -5.02 -9.99
C MET A 171 -4.52 -3.97 -9.35
N SER A 172 -4.79 -3.59 -8.10
CA SER A 172 -4.00 -2.58 -7.37
C SER A 172 -2.53 -3.02 -7.22
N HIS A 173 -2.31 -4.29 -6.88
CA HIS A 173 -0.98 -4.87 -6.70
C HIS A 173 -0.25 -5.03 -8.02
N GLY A 174 -0.95 -5.40 -9.10
CA GLY A 174 -0.41 -5.50 -10.45
C GLY A 174 0.05 -4.14 -10.96
N VAL A 175 -0.78 -3.10 -10.82
CA VAL A 175 -0.41 -1.72 -11.14
C VAL A 175 0.76 -1.27 -10.26
N ALA A 176 0.68 -1.45 -8.93
CA ALA A 176 1.78 -1.08 -8.03
C ALA A 176 3.11 -1.77 -8.41
N SER A 177 3.07 -3.05 -8.79
CA SER A 177 4.25 -3.82 -9.21
C SER A 177 4.78 -3.35 -10.56
N LEU A 178 3.89 -3.10 -11.54
CA LEU A 178 4.25 -2.50 -12.82
C LEU A 178 4.84 -1.11 -12.65
N PHE A 179 4.44 -0.38 -11.59
CA PHE A 179 4.87 0.99 -11.31
C PHE A 179 5.97 1.17 -10.27
N GLY A 180 6.30 0.13 -9.51
CA GLY A 180 7.27 0.10 -8.41
C GLY A 180 8.72 0.29 -8.87
N ARG A 181 9.71 -0.21 -8.12
CA ARG A 181 11.12 -0.02 -8.49
C ARG A 181 11.39 -0.58 -9.90
N GLY A 182 11.64 0.32 -10.84
CA GLY A 182 12.03 -0.02 -12.20
C GLY A 182 13.54 -0.21 -12.28
N ASP A 183 13.97 -1.33 -12.84
CA ASP A 183 15.32 -1.44 -13.38
C ASP A 183 15.36 -0.82 -14.80
N ALA A 184 16.55 -0.76 -15.40
CA ALA A 184 16.75 -0.21 -16.73
C ALA A 184 16.01 -0.99 -17.84
N ALA A 185 15.49 -2.20 -17.56
CA ALA A 185 14.75 -3.01 -18.52
C ALA A 185 13.26 -2.65 -18.56
N ARG A 186 12.80 -1.72 -17.72
CA ARG A 186 11.39 -1.39 -17.61
C ARG A 186 10.85 -0.65 -18.83
N ARG A 187 9.71 -1.15 -19.34
CA ARG A 187 8.93 -0.50 -20.40
C ARG A 187 8.37 0.84 -19.91
N LYS A 188 8.53 1.89 -20.71
CA LYS A 188 7.84 3.17 -20.49
C LYS A 188 6.34 2.99 -20.75
N LEU A 189 5.53 3.36 -19.77
CA LEU A 189 4.07 3.32 -19.86
C LEU A 189 3.53 4.74 -20.14
N PRO A 190 2.56 4.90 -21.06
CA PRO A 190 2.07 6.22 -21.47
C PRO A 190 1.02 6.83 -20.51
N MET A 191 0.66 6.15 -19.43
CA MET A 191 -0.33 6.58 -18.44
C MET A 191 0.23 6.52 -17.01
N SER A 192 -0.40 7.25 -16.09
CA SER A 192 -0.08 7.17 -14.66
C SER A 192 -0.61 5.86 -14.04
N PRO A 193 -0.06 5.40 -12.88
CA PRO A 193 -0.62 4.25 -12.19
C PRO A 193 -2.06 4.51 -11.72
N GLU A 194 -2.36 5.75 -11.33
CA GLU A 194 -3.71 6.14 -10.92
C GLU A 194 -4.71 6.03 -12.08
N ASP A 195 -4.37 6.53 -13.27
CA ASP A 195 -5.25 6.43 -14.46
C ASP A 195 -5.49 4.97 -14.86
N LEU A 196 -4.44 4.14 -14.76
CA LEU A 196 -4.54 2.73 -15.12
C LEU A 196 -5.46 1.96 -14.15
N LEU A 197 -5.26 2.15 -12.85
CA LEU A 197 -6.10 1.52 -11.83
C LEU A 197 -7.55 2.03 -11.89
N GLU A 198 -7.75 3.34 -12.11
CA GLU A 198 -9.08 3.91 -12.27
C GLU A 198 -9.81 3.27 -13.46
N ALA A 199 -9.15 3.15 -14.62
CA ALA A 199 -9.73 2.50 -15.78
C ALA A 199 -10.09 1.02 -15.52
N GLU A 200 -9.19 0.25 -14.89
CA GLU A 200 -9.43 -1.15 -14.53
C GLU A 200 -10.63 -1.31 -13.59
N VAL A 201 -10.71 -0.48 -12.54
CA VAL A 201 -11.82 -0.49 -11.59
C VAL A 201 -13.14 -0.09 -12.26
N LEU A 202 -13.15 0.94 -13.11
CA LEU A 202 -14.35 1.35 -13.84
C LEU A 202 -14.88 0.24 -14.77
N ILE A 203 -13.98 -0.43 -15.51
CA ILE A 203 -14.35 -1.57 -16.36
C ILE A 203 -14.92 -2.71 -15.50
N TYR A 204 -14.27 -3.01 -14.38
CA TYR A 204 -14.71 -4.04 -13.44
C TYR A 204 -16.11 -3.74 -12.88
N LEU A 205 -16.33 -2.53 -12.38
CA LEU A 205 -17.60 -2.07 -11.83
C LEU A 205 -18.72 -2.07 -12.87
N ARG A 206 -18.44 -1.60 -14.09
CA ARG A 206 -19.39 -1.65 -15.20
C ARG A 206 -19.74 -3.08 -15.59
N GLY A 207 -18.77 -3.99 -15.60
CA GLY A 207 -18.98 -5.41 -15.85
C GLY A 207 -19.86 -6.09 -14.80
N LEU A 208 -19.87 -5.57 -13.57
CA LEU A 208 -20.77 -5.96 -12.49
C LEU A 208 -22.08 -5.16 -12.45
N GLY A 209 -22.32 -4.30 -13.46
CA GLY A 209 -23.51 -3.47 -13.65
C GLY A 209 -23.72 -2.37 -12.61
N PHE A 210 -22.65 -1.89 -11.98
CA PHE A 210 -22.69 -0.64 -11.22
C PHE A 210 -22.77 0.57 -12.16
N PRO A 211 -23.56 1.60 -11.81
CA PRO A 211 -23.51 2.87 -12.52
C PRO A 211 -22.14 3.51 -12.31
N THR A 212 -21.40 3.69 -13.40
CA THR A 212 -20.05 4.29 -13.42
C THR A 212 -20.05 5.69 -14.04
N ASP A 213 -21.20 6.15 -14.53
CA ASP A 213 -21.37 7.48 -15.07
C ASP A 213 -21.45 8.48 -13.91
N ARG A 214 -20.31 9.06 -13.52
CA ARG A 214 -20.29 10.30 -12.75
C ARG A 214 -20.85 11.41 -13.65
N ARG A 215 -22.16 11.61 -13.67
CA ARG A 215 -22.67 12.96 -14.00
C ARG A 215 -22.35 13.85 -12.80
N PRO A 216 -21.53 14.90 -12.92
CA PRO A 216 -21.53 15.95 -11.91
C PRO A 216 -22.97 16.43 -11.77
N GLY A 217 -23.45 16.55 -10.53
CA GLY A 217 -24.86 16.81 -10.22
C GLY A 217 -25.46 17.87 -11.13
N THR A 218 -26.26 17.43 -12.10
CA THR A 218 -27.21 18.32 -12.73
C THR A 218 -28.26 18.59 -11.67
N ALA A 219 -28.25 19.82 -11.12
CA ALA A 219 -29.43 20.38 -10.49
C ALA A 219 -30.65 19.97 -11.34
N ALA A 220 -31.67 19.43 -10.67
CA ALA A 220 -32.87 18.88 -11.27
C ALA A 220 -33.32 19.72 -12.46
N ALA A 221 -33.09 19.22 -13.68
CA ALA A 221 -33.81 19.69 -14.83
C ALA A 221 -35.19 19.04 -14.72
N ASP A 222 -36.21 19.87 -14.54
CA ASP A 222 -37.62 19.48 -14.53
C ASP A 222 -37.94 18.63 -15.76
N ASP A 223 -37.96 17.30 -15.58
CA ASP A 223 -38.48 16.37 -16.56
C ASP A 223 -40.02 16.44 -16.49
N LYS A 224 -40.62 17.32 -17.30
CA LYS A 224 -42.02 17.19 -17.68
C LYS A 224 -42.13 16.07 -18.72
N PRO A 225 -43.06 15.11 -18.56
CA PRO A 225 -43.19 14.03 -19.53
C PRO A 225 -43.67 14.59 -20.88
N ALA A 226 -42.91 14.30 -21.94
CA ALA A 226 -43.32 14.56 -23.31
C ALA A 226 -44.48 13.61 -23.68
N GLY A 227 -45.67 14.17 -23.85
CA GLY A 227 -46.80 13.50 -24.50
C GLY A 227 -46.58 13.33 -26.02
N PRO A 228 -47.40 12.54 -26.71
CA PRO A 228 -47.03 11.76 -27.90
C PRO A 228 -46.82 12.56 -29.21
N TRP A 229 -46.76 13.89 -29.18
CA TRP A 229 -46.64 14.73 -30.37
C TRP A 229 -45.67 15.90 -30.15
N GLY A 230 -44.37 15.63 -30.20
CA GLY A 230 -43.34 16.68 -30.23
C GLY A 230 -43.09 17.18 -31.66
N LYS A 231 -43.19 18.50 -31.88
CA LYS A 231 -42.53 19.16 -33.02
C LYS A 231 -41.38 20.03 -32.49
N PRO A 232 -40.24 20.11 -33.20
CA PRO A 232 -39.09 20.87 -32.74
C PRO A 232 -39.25 22.36 -33.08
N LYS A 233 -38.74 23.21 -32.19
CA LYS A 233 -38.06 24.46 -32.56
C LYS A 233 -36.67 24.42 -31.95
#